data_AF-A0A7S0L472-F1
#
_entry.id   AF-A0A7S0L472-F1
#
_cell.length_a   1.000
_cell.length_b   1.000
_cell.length_c   1.000
_cell.angle_alpha   90.00
_cell.angle_beta   90.00
_cell.angle_gamma   90.00
#
_symmetry.space_group_name_H-M   'P 1'
#
loop_
_entity.id
_entity.type
_entity.pdbx_description
1 polymer ?
#
loop_
_entity_poly.entity_id
_entity_poly.type
_entity_poly.pdbx_seq_one_letter_code
_entity_poly.pdbx_strand_id
1 'polypeptide(L)'
;VDERAEATRLLRRGGRAFGGSAPFRALNTWRKYNAANMPLRRGADHWRNRPQSMALNKMRAHASTCRSLRGNVMRMRNRRVSHSLNTWLSQKKTYSRALGVGRGMFMRPQRRALNSWGRWYSQRRRIVSLVHTFRAPRSKKALHTWRSTLKPRAGKQPLEPPSPVSPCKRFIKAMTWREVCSWLTQIHIPVSRSPPTLLRTLKEGAVYIELVHRICLAAHSPYFQRHSVARTHKDGIYMTIQNFFDSDLVISCVGCQKIDVMALQAGKAREHLDLVETFKTILIAVKQAANPHVYAVADA
;
A
#
# COMPACT_ATOMS: atom_id res chain seq x y z
N VAL A 1 21.33 44.24 -11.71
CA VAL A 1 20.81 43.91 -13.06
C VAL A 1 21.68 44.74 -14.00
N ASP A 2 22.61 44.23 -14.81
CA ASP A 2 22.78 42.87 -15.31
C ASP A 2 24.23 42.66 -15.82
N GLU A 3 25.25 42.95 -14.99
CA GLU A 3 26.68 42.83 -15.37
C GLU A 3 27.05 41.44 -15.90
N ARG A 4 26.36 40.40 -15.42
CA ARG A 4 26.50 39.02 -15.93
C ARG A 4 25.93 38.85 -17.34
N ALA A 5 24.85 39.54 -17.68
CA ALA A 5 24.26 39.52 -19.01
C ALA A 5 25.12 40.30 -20.01
N GLU A 6 25.72 41.41 -19.58
CA GLU A 6 26.63 42.21 -20.40
C GLU A 6 27.95 41.48 -20.68
N ALA A 7 28.55 40.86 -19.64
CA ALA A 7 29.73 40.02 -19.79
C ALA A 7 29.49 38.82 -20.72
N THR A 8 28.31 38.19 -20.66
CA THR A 8 27.97 37.09 -21.58
C THR A 8 27.71 37.57 -23.01
N ARG A 9 27.23 38.81 -23.21
CA ARG A 9 27.10 39.43 -24.54
C ARG A 9 28.45 39.74 -25.16
N LEU A 10 29.39 40.33 -24.40
CA LEU A 10 30.74 40.62 -24.87
C LEU A 10 31.53 39.36 -25.23
N LEU A 11 31.41 38.30 -24.43
CA LEU A 11 32.02 37.00 -24.73
C LEU A 11 31.45 36.36 -26.01
N ARG A 12 30.15 36.50 -26.27
CA ARG A 12 29.52 36.03 -27.51
C ARG A 12 29.92 36.85 -28.73
N ARG A 13 30.20 38.14 -28.55
CA ARG A 13 30.64 39.05 -29.63
C ARG A 13 32.12 38.82 -29.96
N GLY A 14 32.97 38.71 -28.94
CA GLY A 14 34.40 38.43 -29.09
C GLY A 14 34.67 37.08 -29.76
N GLY A 15 33.96 36.02 -29.38
CA GLY A 15 34.20 34.71 -30.01
C GLY A 15 33.60 34.53 -31.41
N ARG A 16 32.83 35.48 -31.94
CA ARG A 16 32.55 35.52 -33.39
C ARG A 16 33.69 36.17 -34.18
N ALA A 17 34.48 37.05 -33.55
CA ALA A 17 35.63 37.69 -34.18
C ALA A 17 36.85 36.76 -34.28
N PHE A 18 37.01 35.83 -33.33
CA PHE A 18 37.99 34.74 -33.40
C PHE A 18 37.37 33.54 -34.12
N GLY A 19 37.42 33.53 -35.46
CA GLY A 19 36.80 32.56 -36.37
C GLY A 19 37.24 31.10 -36.20
N GLY A 20 36.93 30.47 -35.06
CA GLY A 20 37.17 29.06 -34.81
C GLY A 20 36.46 28.59 -33.55
N SER A 21 35.89 27.39 -33.58
CA SER A 21 35.20 26.77 -32.43
C SER A 21 36.15 26.22 -31.36
N ALA A 22 37.47 26.39 -31.52
CA ALA A 22 38.50 25.90 -30.62
C ALA A 22 38.54 26.57 -29.23
N PRO A 23 38.56 27.92 -29.09
CA PRO A 23 38.59 28.58 -27.79
C PRO A 23 37.32 28.32 -26.97
N PHE A 24 36.16 28.22 -27.63
CA PHE A 24 34.91 27.85 -26.95
C PHE A 24 34.88 26.39 -26.50
N ARG A 25 35.49 25.48 -27.28
CA ARG A 25 35.66 24.09 -26.86
C ARG A 25 36.55 24.03 -25.62
N ALA A 26 37.71 24.68 -25.63
CA ALA A 26 38.59 24.75 -24.46
C ALA A 26 37.90 25.33 -23.21
N LEU A 27 37.13 26.43 -23.36
CA LEU A 27 36.34 27.02 -22.27
C LEU A 27 35.24 26.08 -21.76
N ASN A 28 34.55 25.37 -22.64
CA ASN A 28 33.52 24.40 -22.25
C ASN A 28 34.14 23.19 -21.55
N THR A 29 35.30 22.71 -22.00
CA THR A 29 36.05 21.63 -21.35
C THR A 29 36.53 22.07 -19.98
N TRP A 30 37.10 23.28 -19.86
CA TRP A 30 37.50 23.87 -18.58
C TRP A 30 36.31 24.03 -17.63
N ARG A 31 35.16 24.52 -18.09
CA ARG A 31 33.93 24.61 -17.28
C ARG A 31 33.45 23.24 -16.82
N LYS A 32 33.51 22.22 -17.69
CA LYS A 32 33.12 20.85 -17.36
C LYS A 32 34.05 20.26 -16.28
N TYR A 33 35.36 20.42 -16.41
CA TYR A 33 36.33 19.98 -15.39
C TYR A 33 36.19 20.77 -14.09
N ASN A 34 36.02 22.09 -14.16
CA ASN A 34 35.84 22.92 -12.97
C ASN A 34 34.52 22.59 -12.25
N ALA A 35 33.43 22.30 -12.98
CA ALA A 35 32.17 21.83 -12.41
C ALA A 35 32.30 20.44 -11.78
N ALA A 36 33.02 19.52 -12.43
CA ALA A 36 33.29 18.18 -11.89
C ALA A 36 34.17 18.22 -10.62
N ASN A 37 35.09 19.18 -10.53
CA ASN A 37 35.98 19.38 -9.37
C ASN A 37 35.35 20.26 -8.27
N MET A 38 34.19 20.85 -8.50
CA MET A 38 33.52 21.75 -7.57
C MET A 38 33.14 21.07 -6.23
N PRO A 39 32.66 19.81 -6.19
CA PRO A 39 32.45 19.07 -4.94
C PRO A 39 33.74 18.83 -4.17
N LEU A 40 34.87 18.57 -4.86
CA LEU A 40 36.18 18.36 -4.23
C LEU A 40 36.71 19.65 -3.60
N ARG A 41 36.53 20.80 -4.28
CA ARG A 41 36.90 22.12 -3.73
C ARG A 41 36.04 22.47 -2.52
N ARG A 42 34.72 22.23 -2.58
CA ARG A 42 33.83 22.40 -1.41
C ARG A 42 34.21 21.48 -0.26
N GLY A 43 34.62 20.25 -0.55
CA GLY A 43 35.17 19.32 0.42
C GLY A 43 36.44 19.90 1.05
N ALA A 44 37.43 20.29 0.26
CA ALA A 44 38.69 20.86 0.73
C ALA A 44 38.50 22.15 1.55
N ASP A 45 37.61 23.05 1.12
CA ASP A 45 37.25 24.25 1.87
C ASP A 45 36.54 23.92 3.18
N HIS A 46 35.68 22.88 3.19
CA HIS A 46 35.06 22.37 4.41
C HIS A 46 36.10 21.75 5.38
N TRP A 47 37.12 21.06 4.86
CA TRP A 47 38.22 20.51 5.65
C TRP A 47 39.14 21.60 6.19
N ARG A 48 39.46 22.61 5.38
CA ARG A 48 40.27 23.77 5.77
C ARG A 48 39.59 24.60 6.86
N ASN A 49 38.26 24.73 6.78
CA ASN A 49 37.45 25.48 7.75
C ASN A 49 36.79 24.57 8.81
N ARG A 50 37.21 23.32 8.92
CA ARG A 50 36.69 22.36 9.89
C ARG A 50 36.83 22.84 11.34
N PRO A 51 37.99 23.36 11.81
CA PRO A 51 38.10 23.83 13.20
C PRO A 51 37.17 25.01 13.48
N GLN A 52 37.03 25.94 12.53
CA GLN A 52 36.11 27.09 12.64
C GLN A 52 34.64 26.64 12.65
N SER A 53 34.27 25.68 11.79
CA SER A 53 32.92 25.11 11.75
C SER A 53 32.58 24.36 13.03
N MET A 54 33.54 23.61 13.60
CA MET A 54 33.37 22.95 14.89
C MET A 54 33.22 23.96 16.04
N ALA A 55 34.00 25.05 16.04
CA ALA A 55 33.86 26.11 17.03
C ALA A 55 32.49 26.81 16.95
N LEU A 56 32.02 27.16 15.73
CA LEU A 56 30.69 27.73 15.51
C LEU A 56 29.57 26.78 15.94
N ASN A 57 29.71 25.48 15.66
CA ASN A 57 28.75 24.46 16.09
C ASN A 57 28.72 24.32 17.62
N LYS A 58 29.89 24.35 18.29
CA LYS A 58 29.98 24.37 19.76
C LYS A 58 29.32 25.62 20.35
N MET A 59 29.59 26.80 19.79
CA MET A 59 28.95 28.05 20.23
C MET A 59 27.44 28.01 20.01
N ARG A 60 26.97 27.46 18.89
CA ARG A 60 25.54 27.29 18.61
C ARG A 60 24.88 26.32 19.61
N ALA A 61 25.54 25.21 19.92
CA ALA A 61 25.08 24.26 20.92
C ALA A 61 24.99 24.93 22.30
N HIS A 62 26.04 25.65 22.72
CA HIS A 62 26.05 26.39 23.99
C HIS A 62 24.94 27.45 24.04
N ALA A 63 24.76 28.24 22.97
CA ALA A 63 23.67 29.21 22.87
C ALA A 63 22.28 28.56 22.90
N SER A 64 22.14 27.32 22.42
CA SER A 64 20.90 26.55 22.53
C SER A 64 20.63 26.11 23.97
N THR A 65 21.68 25.68 24.69
CA THR A 65 21.62 25.31 26.10
C THR A 65 21.27 26.51 26.98
N CYS A 66 21.92 27.66 26.79
CA CYS A 66 21.61 28.89 27.53
C CYS A 66 20.16 29.36 27.30
N ARG A 67 19.65 29.26 26.06
CA ARG A 67 18.24 29.58 25.78
C ARG A 67 17.28 28.62 26.47
N SER A 68 17.60 27.33 26.49
CA SER A 68 16.81 26.31 27.20
C SER A 68 16.78 26.58 28.71
N LEU A 69 17.94 26.84 29.32
CA LEU A 69 18.06 27.16 30.74
C LEU A 69 17.30 28.45 31.09
N ARG A 70 17.46 29.52 30.30
CA ARG A 70 16.70 30.76 30.49
C ARG A 70 15.19 30.51 30.36
N GLY A 71 14.77 29.69 29.40
CA GLY A 71 13.37 29.26 29.27
C GLY A 71 12.88 28.46 30.49
N ASN A 72 13.71 27.61 31.07
CA ASN A 72 13.38 26.86 32.29
C ASN A 72 13.26 27.79 33.50
N VAL A 73 14.21 28.72 33.68
CA VAL A 73 14.16 29.71 34.77
C VAL A 73 12.93 30.59 34.64
N MET A 74 12.60 31.08 33.45
CA MET A 74 11.37 31.86 33.22
C MET A 74 10.10 31.05 33.48
N ARG A 75 10.08 29.75 33.12
CA ARG A 75 8.97 28.84 33.45
C ARG A 75 8.85 28.60 34.96
N MET A 76 9.96 28.50 35.68
CA MET A 76 9.96 28.35 37.15
C MET A 76 9.49 29.64 37.83
N ARG A 77 10.00 30.80 37.40
CA ARG A 77 9.60 32.12 37.91
C ARG A 77 8.11 32.38 37.67
N ASN A 78 7.63 32.05 36.47
CA ASN A 78 6.25 32.28 36.06
C ASN A 78 5.42 31.00 36.11
N ARG A 79 5.68 30.10 37.07
CA ARG A 79 5.07 28.76 37.11
C ARG A 79 3.53 28.80 37.16
N ARG A 80 2.96 29.76 37.91
CA ARG A 80 1.50 29.96 38.01
C ARG A 80 0.88 30.47 36.71
N VAL A 81 1.55 31.44 36.05
CA VAL A 81 1.12 31.96 34.74
C VAL A 81 1.28 30.92 33.64
N SER A 82 2.38 30.16 33.67
CA SER A 82 2.64 29.07 32.72
C SER A 82 1.62 27.94 32.89
N HIS A 83 1.25 27.62 34.14
CA HIS A 83 0.24 26.60 34.42
C HIS A 83 -1.15 27.02 33.92
N SER A 84 -1.60 28.24 34.25
CA SER A 84 -2.88 28.76 33.76
C SER A 84 -2.94 28.86 32.23
N LEU A 85 -1.88 29.33 31.57
CA LEU A 85 -1.80 29.34 30.10
C LEU A 85 -1.81 27.93 29.50
N ASN A 86 -1.10 26.98 30.10
CA ASN A 86 -1.11 25.59 29.63
C ASN A 86 -2.48 24.92 29.82
N THR A 87 -3.17 25.21 30.93
CA THR A 87 -4.54 24.76 31.20
C THR A 87 -5.53 25.40 30.22
N TRP A 88 -5.40 26.69 29.94
CA TRP A 88 -6.22 27.35 28.93
C TRP A 88 -5.97 26.80 27.51
N LEU A 89 -4.70 26.58 27.14
CA LEU A 89 -4.33 25.98 25.86
C LEU A 89 -4.82 24.52 25.73
N SER A 90 -4.78 23.74 26.81
CA SER A 90 -5.29 22.37 26.82
C SER A 90 -6.81 22.36 26.67
N GLN A 91 -7.53 23.22 27.41
CA GLN A 91 -8.97 23.39 27.27
C GLN A 91 -9.33 23.85 25.85
N LYS A 92 -8.65 24.86 25.30
CA LYS A 92 -8.86 25.32 23.91
C LYS A 92 -8.64 24.22 22.89
N LYS A 93 -7.62 23.36 23.07
CA LYS A 93 -7.39 22.19 22.21
C LYS A 93 -8.52 21.17 22.35
N THR A 94 -9.02 20.93 23.56
CA THR A 94 -10.16 20.04 23.79
C THR A 94 -11.43 20.59 23.14
N TYR A 95 -11.74 21.87 23.30
CA TYR A 95 -12.87 22.53 22.63
C TYR A 95 -12.73 22.53 21.10
N SER A 96 -11.54 22.82 20.57
CA SER A 96 -11.27 22.76 19.13
C SER A 96 -11.38 21.34 18.57
N ARG A 97 -10.94 20.32 19.31
CA ARG A 97 -11.13 18.92 18.95
C ARG A 97 -12.59 18.53 19.01
N ALA A 98 -13.33 18.91 20.05
CA ALA A 98 -14.76 18.64 20.18
C ALA A 98 -15.57 19.29 19.03
N LEU A 99 -15.29 20.55 18.72
CA LEU A 99 -15.88 21.26 17.57
C LEU A 99 -15.45 20.65 16.23
N GLY A 100 -14.20 20.19 16.11
CA GLY A 100 -13.69 19.50 14.93
C GLY A 100 -14.28 18.11 14.74
N VAL A 101 -14.59 17.39 15.82
CA VAL A 101 -15.31 16.12 15.83
C VAL A 101 -16.78 16.36 15.48
N GLY A 102 -17.41 17.39 16.05
CA GLY A 102 -18.77 17.82 15.69
C GLY A 102 -18.90 18.16 14.21
N ARG A 103 -18.08 19.09 13.69
CA ARG A 103 -18.01 19.39 12.25
C ARG A 103 -17.62 18.16 11.41
N GLY A 104 -16.74 17.32 11.93
CA GLY A 104 -16.29 16.09 11.28
C GLY A 104 -17.37 15.02 11.17
N MET A 105 -18.34 14.99 12.08
CA MET A 105 -19.52 14.13 12.02
C MET A 105 -20.56 14.67 11.01
N PHE A 106 -20.89 15.96 11.08
CA PHE A 106 -21.88 16.57 10.17
C PHE A 106 -21.39 16.66 8.71
N MET A 107 -20.08 16.85 8.49
CA MET A 107 -19.50 16.98 7.15
C MET A 107 -18.79 15.70 6.69
N ARG A 108 -18.98 14.56 7.39
CA ARG A 108 -18.33 13.28 7.07
C ARG A 108 -18.59 12.80 5.63
N PRO A 109 -19.83 12.83 5.09
CA PRO A 109 -20.08 12.40 3.72
C PRO A 109 -19.41 13.35 2.70
N GLN A 110 -19.47 14.67 2.92
CA GLN A 110 -18.83 15.65 2.03
C GLN A 110 -17.30 15.53 2.06
N ARG A 111 -16.70 15.29 3.24
CA ARG A 111 -15.26 15.08 3.38
C ARG A 111 -14.80 13.78 2.72
N ARG A 112 -15.61 12.71 2.78
CA ARG A 112 -15.36 11.47 2.02
C ARG A 112 -15.42 11.74 0.52
N ALA A 113 -16.42 12.46 0.03
CA ALA A 113 -16.54 12.83 -1.38
C ALA A 113 -15.34 13.65 -1.87
N LEU A 114 -14.93 14.69 -1.12
CA LEU A 114 -13.77 15.51 -1.46
C LEU A 114 -12.45 14.73 -1.40
N ASN A 115 -12.28 13.84 -0.42
CA ASN A 115 -11.10 12.97 -0.35
C ASN A 115 -11.06 11.96 -1.50
N SER A 116 -12.19 11.38 -1.87
CA SER A 116 -12.30 10.50 -3.04
C SER A 116 -12.00 11.26 -4.34
N TRP A 117 -12.52 12.47 -4.48
CA TRP A 117 -12.25 13.33 -5.63
C TRP A 117 -10.78 13.73 -5.72
N GLY A 118 -10.16 14.12 -4.60
CA GLY A 118 -8.74 14.44 -4.53
C GLY A 118 -7.83 13.25 -4.87
N ARG A 119 -8.20 12.03 -4.43
CA ARG A 119 -7.50 10.79 -4.81
C ARG A 119 -7.63 10.51 -6.31
N TRP A 120 -8.84 10.59 -6.84
CA TRP A 120 -9.10 10.42 -8.27
C TRP A 120 -8.30 11.43 -9.12
N TYR A 121 -8.32 12.70 -8.72
CA TYR A 121 -7.60 13.77 -9.42
C TYR A 121 -6.08 13.58 -9.38
N SER A 122 -5.53 13.17 -8.23
CA SER A 122 -4.11 12.87 -8.07
C SER A 122 -3.69 11.67 -8.93
N GLN A 123 -4.51 10.62 -8.98
CA GLN A 123 -4.29 9.46 -9.83
C GLN A 123 -4.33 9.85 -11.31
N ARG A 124 -5.30 10.67 -11.73
CA ARG A 124 -5.40 11.19 -13.09
C ARG A 124 -4.18 12.03 -13.47
N ARG A 125 -3.71 12.93 -12.60
CA ARG A 125 -2.46 13.68 -12.83
C ARG A 125 -1.24 12.78 -12.95
N ARG A 126 -1.15 11.72 -12.15
CA ARG A 126 -0.06 10.73 -12.22
C ARG A 126 -0.08 10.01 -13.57
N ILE A 127 -1.25 9.55 -14.03
CA ILE A 127 -1.42 8.91 -15.34
C ILE A 127 -1.03 9.88 -16.46
N VAL A 128 -1.51 11.13 -16.40
CA VAL A 128 -1.16 12.16 -17.39
C VAL A 128 0.35 12.42 -17.41
N SER A 129 0.99 12.55 -16.24
CA SER A 129 2.45 12.70 -16.12
C SER A 129 3.20 11.52 -16.75
N LEU A 130 2.76 10.29 -16.48
CA LEU A 130 3.31 9.07 -17.09
C LEU A 130 3.15 9.09 -18.62
N VAL A 131 1.95 9.43 -19.12
CA VAL A 131 1.69 9.57 -20.56
C VAL A 131 2.60 10.63 -21.19
N HIS A 132 2.85 11.75 -20.49
CA HIS A 132 3.81 12.76 -20.95
C HIS A 132 5.25 12.25 -20.95
N THR A 133 5.63 11.36 -20.03
CA THR A 133 6.96 10.72 -20.05
C THR A 133 7.13 9.81 -21.26
N PHE A 134 6.05 9.18 -21.73
CA PHE A 134 6.04 8.39 -22.97
C PHE A 134 5.95 9.23 -24.26
N ARG A 135 5.68 10.54 -24.17
CA ARG A 135 5.67 11.45 -25.33
C ARG A 135 7.05 11.91 -25.79
N ALA A 136 8.10 11.72 -24.98
CA ALA A 136 9.46 12.08 -25.38
C ALA A 136 9.94 11.21 -26.57
N PRO A 137 10.66 11.76 -27.56
CA PRO A 137 11.09 11.01 -28.74
C PRO A 137 11.93 9.75 -28.42
N ARG A 138 12.70 9.80 -27.33
CA ARG A 138 13.53 8.68 -26.84
C ARG A 138 12.70 7.55 -26.23
N SER A 139 11.64 7.87 -25.49
CA SER A 139 10.74 6.87 -24.90
C SER A 139 9.83 6.21 -25.95
N LYS A 140 9.47 6.92 -27.03
CA LYS A 140 8.81 6.30 -28.19
C LYS A 140 9.64 5.19 -28.84
N LYS A 141 10.97 5.38 -28.99
CA LYS A 141 11.87 4.33 -29.49
C LYS A 141 11.90 3.14 -28.55
N ALA A 142 12.09 3.36 -27.25
CA ALA A 142 12.08 2.28 -26.26
C ALA A 142 10.75 1.52 -26.24
N LEU A 143 9.62 2.21 -26.37
CA LEU A 143 8.29 1.59 -26.46
C LEU A 143 8.08 0.81 -27.76
N HIS A 144 8.62 1.31 -28.88
CA HIS A 144 8.61 0.58 -30.16
C HIS A 144 9.50 -0.67 -30.11
N THR A 145 10.69 -0.57 -29.51
CA THR A 145 11.58 -1.71 -29.28
C THR A 145 10.90 -2.73 -28.37
N TRP A 146 10.30 -2.31 -27.27
CA TRP A 146 9.54 -3.18 -26.37
C TRP A 146 8.32 -3.82 -27.04
N ARG A 147 7.55 -3.08 -27.84
CA ARG A 147 6.45 -3.64 -28.65
C ARG A 147 6.96 -4.61 -29.71
N SER A 148 8.12 -4.36 -30.30
CA SER A 148 8.72 -5.28 -31.27
C SER A 148 9.22 -6.57 -30.61
N THR A 149 9.70 -6.51 -29.37
CA THR A 149 10.04 -7.71 -28.58
C THR A 149 8.82 -8.47 -28.07
N LEU A 150 7.66 -7.80 -27.97
CA LEU A 150 6.38 -8.43 -27.62
C LEU A 150 5.60 -8.96 -28.83
N LYS A 151 6.04 -8.71 -30.06
CA LYS A 151 5.44 -9.40 -31.21
C LYS A 151 5.75 -10.89 -31.04
N PRO A 152 4.74 -11.76 -30.86
CA PRO A 152 4.98 -13.17 -30.71
C PRO A 152 5.70 -13.67 -31.96
N ARG A 153 6.81 -14.39 -31.77
CA ARG A 153 7.51 -15.09 -32.85
C ARG A 153 6.48 -16.02 -33.51
N ALA A 154 6.10 -15.72 -34.76
CA ALA A 154 5.21 -16.59 -35.52
C ALA A 154 5.79 -18.01 -35.48
N GLY A 155 5.06 -18.96 -34.88
CA GLY A 155 5.46 -20.37 -34.82
C GLY A 155 5.70 -20.96 -33.44
N LYS A 156 5.65 -20.19 -32.35
CA LYS A 156 5.53 -20.76 -30.99
C LYS A 156 4.42 -20.02 -30.27
N GLN A 157 3.21 -20.57 -30.31
CA GLN A 157 2.21 -20.21 -29.29
C GLN A 157 2.92 -20.42 -27.94
N PRO A 158 3.03 -19.39 -27.09
CA PRO A 158 3.38 -19.63 -25.70
C PRO A 158 2.40 -20.69 -25.21
N LEU A 159 2.91 -21.78 -24.64
CA LEU A 159 2.09 -22.62 -23.79
C LEU A 159 1.33 -21.64 -22.89
N GLU A 160 0.02 -21.52 -23.09
CA GLU A 160 -0.79 -20.67 -22.26
C GLU A 160 -0.44 -21.05 -20.83
N PRO A 161 -0.02 -20.09 -19.97
CA PRO A 161 0.04 -20.40 -18.56
C PRO A 161 -1.33 -20.98 -18.23
N PRO A 162 -1.41 -22.14 -17.54
CA PRO A 162 -2.68 -22.80 -17.28
C PRO A 162 -3.62 -21.72 -16.80
N SER A 163 -4.64 -21.42 -17.61
CA SER A 163 -5.53 -20.30 -17.37
C SER A 163 -5.90 -20.40 -15.89
N PRO A 164 -5.62 -19.37 -15.06
CA PRO A 164 -6.03 -19.42 -13.67
C PRO A 164 -7.51 -19.75 -13.72
N VAL A 165 -7.86 -20.94 -13.22
CA VAL A 165 -9.16 -21.59 -13.34
C VAL A 165 -10.20 -20.50 -13.47
N SER A 166 -10.70 -20.28 -14.70
CA SER A 166 -11.42 -19.04 -15.08
C SER A 166 -12.24 -18.59 -13.89
N PRO A 167 -11.91 -17.46 -13.22
CA PRO A 167 -12.39 -17.17 -11.88
C PRO A 167 -13.88 -17.38 -11.93
N CYS A 168 -14.36 -18.42 -11.24
CA CYS A 168 -15.70 -18.91 -11.42
C CYS A 168 -16.60 -17.71 -11.16
N LYS A 169 -17.08 -17.05 -12.23
CA LYS A 169 -18.04 -15.93 -12.17
C LYS A 169 -19.41 -16.47 -11.78
N ARG A 170 -19.44 -17.53 -10.96
CA ARG A 170 -20.62 -17.98 -10.26
C ARG A 170 -20.86 -16.93 -9.20
N PHE A 171 -21.89 -16.13 -9.43
CA PHE A 171 -22.42 -15.26 -8.39
C PHE A 171 -22.64 -16.11 -7.14
N ILE A 172 -21.94 -15.76 -6.07
CA ILE A 172 -22.06 -16.44 -4.78
C ILE A 172 -23.45 -16.11 -4.26
N LYS A 173 -24.39 -17.03 -4.49
CA LYS A 173 -25.75 -16.92 -3.96
C LYS A 173 -25.70 -17.35 -2.50
N ALA A 174 -26.23 -16.51 -1.61
CA ALA A 174 -26.36 -16.85 -0.19
C ALA A 174 -27.03 -18.22 -0.03
N MET A 175 -26.35 -19.17 0.62
CA MET A 175 -26.95 -20.46 0.97
C MET A 175 -28.02 -20.27 2.03
N THR A 176 -29.07 -21.08 1.96
CA THR A 176 -30.00 -21.25 3.08
C THR A 176 -29.33 -22.07 4.18
N TRP A 177 -29.78 -21.91 5.42
CA TRP A 177 -29.23 -22.66 6.57
C TRP A 177 -29.36 -24.18 6.39
N ARG A 178 -30.40 -24.67 5.71
CA ARG A 178 -30.61 -26.10 5.42
C ARG A 178 -29.54 -26.64 4.49
N GLU A 179 -29.25 -25.90 3.42
CA GLU A 179 -28.19 -26.25 2.48
C GLU A 179 -26.83 -26.25 3.20
N VAL A 180 -26.58 -25.29 4.10
CA VAL A 180 -25.35 -25.24 4.90
C VAL A 180 -25.23 -26.49 5.78
N CYS A 181 -26.28 -26.85 6.54
CA CYS A 181 -26.25 -28.06 7.35
C CYS A 181 -26.02 -29.33 6.52
N SER A 182 -26.73 -29.45 5.39
CA SER A 182 -26.61 -30.61 4.50
C SER A 182 -25.19 -30.74 3.94
N TRP A 183 -24.62 -29.62 3.46
CA TRP A 183 -23.28 -29.60 2.91
C TRP A 183 -22.20 -29.85 3.98
N LEU A 184 -22.29 -29.22 5.16
CA LEU A 184 -21.37 -29.46 6.27
C LEU A 184 -21.40 -30.93 6.71
N THR A 185 -22.58 -31.55 6.73
CA THR A 185 -22.73 -32.99 7.02
C THR A 185 -22.10 -33.85 5.92
N GLN A 186 -22.27 -33.49 4.64
CA GLN A 186 -21.66 -34.19 3.50
C GLN A 186 -20.14 -34.18 3.56
N ILE A 187 -19.54 -33.08 4.03
CA ILE A 187 -18.11 -33.00 4.29
C ILE A 187 -17.73 -33.51 5.69
N HIS A 188 -18.57 -34.25 6.40
CA HIS A 188 -18.26 -34.82 7.73
C HIS A 188 -17.86 -33.79 8.80
N ILE A 189 -18.42 -32.58 8.78
CA ILE A 189 -18.33 -31.62 9.90
C ILE A 189 -19.65 -31.70 10.69
N PRO A 190 -19.63 -32.23 11.93
CA PRO A 190 -20.85 -32.39 12.70
C PRO A 190 -21.40 -31.02 13.13
N VAL A 191 -22.60 -30.68 12.66
CA VAL A 191 -23.32 -29.47 13.07
C VAL A 191 -24.77 -29.79 13.41
N SER A 192 -25.34 -29.04 14.35
CA SER A 192 -26.76 -29.14 14.66
C SER A 192 -27.61 -28.69 13.47
N ARG A 193 -28.76 -29.37 13.26
CA ARG A 193 -29.78 -28.96 12.28
C ARG A 193 -30.66 -27.81 12.77
N SER A 194 -30.54 -27.40 14.04
CA SER A 194 -31.29 -26.27 14.59
C SER A 194 -30.61 -24.94 14.21
N PRO A 195 -31.30 -23.99 13.55
CA PRO A 195 -30.72 -22.71 13.14
C PRO A 195 -30.01 -21.91 14.24
N PRO A 196 -30.58 -21.70 15.46
CA PRO A 196 -29.89 -20.95 16.50
C PRO A 196 -28.61 -21.65 16.99
N THR A 197 -28.64 -22.98 17.06
CA THR A 197 -27.49 -23.78 17.49
C THR A 197 -26.39 -23.78 16.43
N LEU A 198 -26.75 -23.87 15.15
CA LEU A 198 -25.82 -23.71 14.02
C LEU A 198 -25.14 -22.33 14.04
N LEU A 199 -25.90 -21.26 14.23
CA LEU A 199 -25.32 -19.92 14.28
C LEU A 199 -24.36 -19.75 15.46
N ARG A 200 -24.68 -20.37 16.60
CA ARG A 200 -23.79 -20.40 17.76
C ARG A 200 -22.48 -21.13 17.45
N THR A 201 -22.52 -22.30 16.81
CA THR A 201 -21.31 -23.04 16.44
C THR A 201 -20.48 -22.33 15.37
N LEU A 202 -21.12 -21.67 14.39
CA LEU A 202 -20.44 -20.82 13.41
C LEU A 202 -19.80 -19.59 14.06
N LYS A 203 -20.47 -18.98 15.04
CA LYS A 203 -19.93 -17.86 15.81
C LYS A 203 -18.73 -18.25 16.67
N GLU A 204 -18.68 -19.49 17.16
CA GLU A 204 -17.51 -20.00 17.89
C GLU A 204 -16.30 -20.23 16.99
N GLY A 205 -16.50 -20.30 15.66
CA GLY A 205 -15.44 -20.32 14.67
C GLY A 205 -14.75 -21.66 14.44
N ALA A 206 -15.06 -22.70 15.23
CA ALA A 206 -14.49 -24.04 15.08
C ALA A 206 -14.76 -24.64 13.68
N VAL A 207 -15.97 -24.42 13.15
CA VAL A 207 -16.34 -24.87 11.80
C VAL A 207 -15.43 -24.28 10.73
N TYR A 208 -15.06 -23.00 10.85
CA TYR A 208 -14.20 -22.34 9.88
C TYR A 208 -12.75 -22.83 9.94
N ILE A 209 -12.24 -23.12 11.14
CA ILE A 209 -10.90 -23.69 11.31
C ILE A 209 -10.82 -25.05 10.59
N GLU A 210 -11.85 -25.88 10.77
CA GLU A 210 -11.94 -27.20 10.13
C GLU A 210 -12.10 -27.10 8.60
N LEU A 211 -12.86 -26.11 8.12
CA LEU A 211 -12.97 -25.83 6.68
C LEU A 211 -11.63 -25.41 6.07
N VAL A 212 -10.90 -24.50 6.73
CA VAL A 212 -9.56 -24.08 6.29
C VAL A 212 -8.61 -25.28 6.27
N HIS A 213 -8.66 -26.13 7.29
CA HIS A 213 -7.85 -27.35 7.36
C HIS A 213 -8.09 -28.26 6.15
N ARG A 214 -9.36 -28.53 5.83
CA ARG A 214 -9.75 -29.39 4.70
C ARG A 214 -9.38 -28.83 3.34
N ILE A 215 -9.49 -27.52 3.17
CA ILE A 215 -9.04 -26.85 1.92
C ILE A 215 -7.52 -26.94 1.80
N CYS A 216 -6.79 -26.67 2.87
CA CYS A 216 -5.33 -26.78 2.86
C CYS A 216 -4.88 -28.22 2.58
N LEU A 217 -5.56 -29.21 3.16
CA LEU A 217 -5.31 -30.63 2.91
C LEU A 217 -5.56 -30.99 1.43
N ALA A 218 -6.71 -30.58 0.88
CA ALA A 218 -7.05 -30.83 -0.51
C ALA A 218 -6.08 -30.16 -1.50
N ALA A 219 -5.56 -28.98 -1.14
CA ALA A 219 -4.59 -28.24 -1.93
C ALA A 219 -3.13 -28.65 -1.70
N HIS A 220 -2.86 -29.58 -0.77
CA HIS A 220 -1.51 -29.90 -0.29
C HIS A 220 -0.70 -28.65 0.15
N SER A 221 -1.38 -27.65 0.73
CA SER A 221 -0.78 -26.37 1.11
C SER A 221 -0.27 -26.39 2.56
N PRO A 222 0.97 -25.93 2.84
CA PRO A 222 1.52 -25.87 4.19
C PRO A 222 0.94 -24.72 5.04
N TYR A 223 -0.02 -23.95 4.52
CA TYR A 223 -0.58 -22.77 5.17
C TYR A 223 -1.07 -23.05 6.60
N PHE A 224 -1.81 -24.16 6.78
CA PHE A 224 -2.42 -24.50 8.07
C PHE A 224 -1.39 -24.65 9.20
N GLN A 225 -0.25 -25.30 8.91
CA GLN A 225 0.83 -25.51 9.87
C GLN A 225 1.61 -24.21 10.13
N ARG A 226 1.91 -23.44 9.08
CA ARG A 226 2.70 -22.20 9.19
C ARG A 226 2.01 -21.13 10.02
N HIS A 227 0.69 -21.00 9.89
CA HIS A 227 -0.08 -19.94 10.53
C HIS A 227 -0.69 -20.35 11.88
N SER A 228 -0.38 -21.56 12.39
CA SER A 228 -0.88 -22.06 13.67
C SER A 228 -2.40 -21.91 13.83
N VAL A 229 -3.15 -22.12 12.75
CA VAL A 229 -4.59 -21.81 12.68
C VAL A 229 -5.37 -22.54 13.78
N ALA A 230 -4.96 -23.76 14.13
CA ALA A 230 -5.55 -24.58 15.19
C ALA A 230 -5.44 -23.98 16.61
N ARG A 231 -4.46 -23.11 16.86
CA ARG A 231 -4.23 -22.47 18.18
C ARG A 231 -4.93 -21.13 18.33
N THR A 232 -5.71 -20.71 17.32
CA THR A 232 -6.34 -19.39 17.32
C THR A 232 -7.48 -19.33 18.35
N HIS A 233 -7.38 -18.39 19.30
CA HIS A 233 -8.47 -18.10 20.24
C HIS A 233 -9.69 -17.49 19.56
N LYS A 234 -10.88 -17.67 20.16
CA LYS A 234 -12.19 -17.21 19.65
C LYS A 234 -12.19 -15.77 19.12
N ASP A 235 -11.52 -14.85 19.80
CA ASP A 235 -11.52 -13.42 19.43
C ASP A 235 -10.71 -13.11 18.16
N GLY A 236 -9.77 -13.99 17.79
CA GLY A 236 -8.88 -13.82 16.64
C GLY A 236 -9.25 -14.66 15.41
N ILE A 237 -10.22 -15.57 15.51
CA ILE A 237 -10.52 -16.55 14.45
C ILE A 237 -10.83 -15.85 13.11
N TYR A 238 -11.66 -14.83 13.13
CA TYR A 238 -12.04 -14.12 11.90
C TYR A 238 -10.90 -13.33 11.25
N MET A 239 -9.91 -12.88 12.03
CA MET A 239 -8.71 -12.26 11.48
C MET A 239 -7.81 -13.31 10.83
N THR A 240 -7.68 -14.48 11.44
CA THR A 240 -6.96 -15.61 10.81
C THR A 240 -7.66 -16.07 9.53
N ILE A 241 -8.99 -16.09 9.51
CA ILE A 241 -9.76 -16.38 8.30
C ILE A 241 -9.51 -15.29 7.25
N GLN A 242 -9.55 -13.99 7.59
CA GLN A 242 -9.22 -12.94 6.62
C GLN A 242 -7.82 -13.12 6.03
N ASN A 243 -6.82 -13.43 6.86
CA ASN A 243 -5.46 -13.71 6.39
C ASN A 243 -5.40 -14.95 5.47
N PHE A 244 -6.31 -15.91 5.63
CA PHE A 244 -6.43 -17.05 4.72
C PHE A 244 -7.04 -16.65 3.38
N PHE A 245 -8.06 -15.78 3.39
CA PHE A 245 -8.63 -15.22 2.16
C PHE A 245 -7.65 -14.32 1.39
N ASP A 246 -6.69 -13.73 2.11
CA ASP A 246 -5.59 -12.96 1.51
C ASP A 246 -4.45 -13.85 0.97
N SER A 247 -4.55 -15.18 1.09
CA SER A 247 -3.56 -16.10 0.53
C SER A 247 -3.70 -16.24 -1.00
N ASP A 248 -2.58 -16.43 -1.70
CA ASP A 248 -2.55 -16.59 -3.17
C ASP A 248 -3.47 -17.72 -3.65
N LEU A 249 -3.62 -18.78 -2.85
CA LEU A 249 -4.51 -19.90 -3.13
C LEU A 249 -5.96 -19.43 -3.25
N VAL A 250 -6.45 -18.68 -2.27
CA VAL A 250 -7.85 -18.22 -2.27
C VAL A 250 -8.07 -17.13 -3.31
N ILE A 251 -7.10 -16.20 -3.45
CA ILE A 251 -7.15 -15.12 -4.44
C ILE A 251 -7.25 -15.68 -5.85
N SER A 252 -6.54 -16.78 -6.17
CA SER A 252 -6.62 -17.43 -7.48
C SER A 252 -7.98 -18.08 -7.76
N CYS A 253 -8.70 -18.54 -6.73
CA CYS A 253 -9.98 -19.24 -6.88
C CYS A 253 -11.19 -18.28 -6.94
N VAL A 254 -11.26 -17.33 -6.01
CA VAL A 254 -12.46 -16.47 -5.80
C VAL A 254 -12.13 -14.98 -5.95
N GLY A 255 -10.85 -14.62 -6.02
CA GLY A 255 -10.41 -13.23 -6.00
C GLY A 255 -10.28 -12.67 -4.58
N CYS A 256 -9.96 -11.38 -4.47
CA CYS A 256 -9.84 -10.71 -3.17
C CYS A 256 -11.22 -10.46 -2.55
N GLN A 257 -11.54 -11.19 -1.49
CA GLN A 257 -12.78 -11.01 -0.73
C GLN A 257 -12.48 -10.39 0.64
N LYS A 258 -13.20 -9.32 0.96
CA LYS A 258 -13.12 -8.68 2.27
C LYS A 258 -14.28 -9.16 3.15
N ILE A 259 -13.95 -9.70 4.31
CA ILE A 259 -14.91 -10.21 5.29
C ILE A 259 -15.31 -9.07 6.25
N ASP A 260 -16.60 -8.94 6.54
CA ASP A 260 -17.08 -8.05 7.61
C ASP A 260 -16.93 -8.74 8.97
N VAL A 261 -15.71 -8.67 9.53
CA VAL A 261 -15.35 -9.25 10.83
C VAL A 261 -16.28 -8.80 11.96
N MET A 262 -16.72 -7.54 11.95
CA MET A 262 -17.60 -6.99 13.00
C MET A 262 -18.99 -7.62 12.93
N ALA A 263 -19.50 -7.84 11.72
CA ALA A 263 -20.78 -8.51 11.52
C ALA A 263 -20.75 -10.00 11.89
N LEU A 264 -19.64 -10.69 11.61
CA LEU A 264 -19.44 -12.09 12.05
C LEU A 264 -19.31 -12.19 13.58
N GLN A 265 -18.56 -11.29 14.22
CA GLN A 265 -18.48 -11.24 15.69
C GLN A 265 -19.84 -10.93 16.33
N ALA A 266 -20.66 -10.10 15.68
CA ALA A 266 -22.03 -9.84 16.10
C ALA A 266 -22.95 -11.07 15.92
N GLY A 267 -22.53 -12.09 15.17
CA GLY A 267 -23.34 -13.29 14.88
C GLY A 267 -24.41 -13.04 13.82
N LYS A 268 -24.18 -12.10 12.88
CA LYS A 268 -25.15 -11.85 11.80
C LYS A 268 -25.24 -13.09 10.91
N ALA A 269 -26.42 -13.73 10.91
CA ALA A 269 -26.64 -15.00 10.23
C ALA A 269 -26.24 -14.97 8.75
N ARG A 270 -26.60 -13.90 8.03
CA ARG A 270 -26.34 -13.79 6.59
C ARG A 270 -24.85 -13.84 6.25
N GLU A 271 -24.02 -13.11 6.99
CA GLU A 271 -22.57 -13.10 6.76
C GLU A 271 -21.94 -14.47 7.02
N HIS A 272 -22.44 -15.21 8.02
CA HIS A 272 -21.97 -16.57 8.28
C HIS A 272 -22.32 -17.53 7.14
N LEU A 273 -23.54 -17.43 6.60
CA LEU A 273 -24.00 -18.27 5.49
C LEU A 273 -23.26 -17.96 4.19
N ASP A 274 -23.05 -16.67 3.90
CA ASP A 274 -22.28 -16.22 2.73
C ASP A 274 -20.82 -16.68 2.84
N LEU A 275 -20.22 -16.58 4.04
CA LEU A 275 -18.87 -17.09 4.28
C LEU A 275 -18.78 -18.60 4.07
N VAL A 276 -19.76 -19.39 4.52
CA VAL A 276 -19.76 -20.85 4.29
C VAL A 276 -19.85 -21.19 2.79
N GLU A 277 -20.69 -20.49 2.02
CA GLU A 277 -20.77 -20.70 0.56
C GLU A 277 -19.44 -20.35 -0.14
N THR A 278 -18.74 -19.31 0.32
CA THR A 278 -17.42 -18.97 -0.24
C THR A 278 -16.42 -20.10 0.02
N PHE A 279 -16.39 -20.66 1.23
CA PHE A 279 -15.57 -21.82 1.55
C PHE A 279 -15.92 -23.05 0.71
N LYS A 280 -17.20 -23.31 0.48
CA LYS A 280 -17.66 -24.37 -0.41
C LYS A 280 -17.16 -24.18 -1.84
N THR A 281 -17.27 -22.97 -2.37
CA THR A 281 -16.80 -22.62 -3.70
C THR A 281 -15.29 -22.84 -3.83
N ILE A 282 -14.51 -22.40 -2.84
CA ILE A 282 -13.05 -22.61 -2.78
C ILE A 282 -12.74 -24.11 -2.75
N LEU A 283 -13.40 -24.88 -1.89
CA LEU A 283 -13.13 -26.31 -1.75
C LEU A 283 -13.43 -27.08 -3.04
N ILE A 284 -14.54 -26.75 -3.72
CA ILE A 284 -14.88 -27.36 -5.02
C ILE A 284 -13.82 -27.00 -6.06
N ALA A 285 -13.45 -25.72 -6.18
CA ALA A 285 -12.44 -25.26 -7.13
C ALA A 285 -11.07 -25.95 -6.88
N VAL A 286 -10.65 -26.06 -5.63
CA VAL A 286 -9.40 -26.75 -5.24
C VAL A 286 -9.46 -28.24 -5.58
N LYS A 287 -10.59 -28.92 -5.31
CA LYS A 287 -10.76 -30.35 -5.66
C LYS A 287 -10.75 -30.58 -7.17
N GLN A 288 -11.36 -29.67 -7.94
CA GLN A 288 -11.34 -29.71 -9.40
C GLN A 288 -9.93 -29.50 -9.94
N ALA A 289 -9.18 -28.54 -9.38
CA ALA A 289 -7.79 -28.29 -9.75
C ALA A 289 -6.86 -29.47 -9.40
N ALA A 290 -7.12 -30.17 -8.29
CA ALA A 290 -6.36 -31.34 -7.89
C ALA A 290 -6.64 -32.58 -8.77
N ASN A 291 -7.85 -32.71 -9.32
CA ASN A 291 -8.28 -33.86 -10.12
C ASN A 291 -8.86 -33.42 -11.48
N PRO A 292 -8.04 -32.87 -12.40
CA PRO A 292 -8.52 -32.30 -13.66
C PRO A 292 -9.22 -33.33 -14.57
N HIS A 293 -8.83 -34.61 -14.48
CA HIS A 293 -9.35 -35.67 -15.34
C HIS A 293 -10.77 -36.15 -15.01
N VAL A 294 -11.23 -35.97 -13.76
CA VAL A 294 -12.53 -36.50 -13.31
C VAL A 294 -13.68 -35.57 -13.70
N TYR A 295 -13.43 -34.27 -13.82
CA TYR A 295 -14.48 -33.26 -14.02
C TYR A 295 -14.66 -32.81 -15.48
N ALA A 296 -13.77 -33.20 -16.39
CA ALA A 296 -13.92 -32.92 -17.82
C ALA A 296 -15.13 -33.65 -18.47
N VAL A 297 -15.66 -34.68 -17.81
CA VAL A 297 -16.77 -35.51 -18.32
C VAL A 297 -18.14 -35.00 -17.86
N ALA A 298 -18.22 -34.15 -16.83
CA ALA A 298 -19.50 -33.71 -16.26
C ALA A 298 -20.07 -32.43 -16.90
N ASP A 299 -19.26 -31.70 -17.67
CA ASP A 299 -19.63 -30.47 -18.38
C ASP A 299 -19.75 -30.66 -19.90
N ALA A 300 -19.67 -31.91 -20.40
CA ALA A 300 -19.95 -32.32 -21.78
C ALA A 300 -21.33 -32.99 -21.86
#